data_AF-A0A2Z3GRH0-F1
#
_entry.id   AF-A0A2Z3GRH0-F1
#
_cell.length_a   1.000
_cell.length_b   1.000
_cell.length_c   1.000
_cell.angle_alpha   90.00
_cell.angle_beta   90.00
_cell.angle_gamma   90.00
#
_symmetry.space_group_name_H-M   'P 1'
#
loop_
_entity.id
_entity.type
_entity.pdbx_description
1 polymer ?
#
loop_
_entity_poly.entity_id
_entity_poly.type
_entity_poly.pdbx_seq_one_letter_code
_entity_poly.pdbx_strand_id
1 'polypeptide(L)'
;MGVTSFALGCFTVFVGLWAVGTFRTVERVVEVERVVEVERVVEKLVEPPPSPSYADLVVTLRNAPMVLDGDFGNYFVEETRKIPGVAQVSEGVVGLVHEMRSNGNVNDTPFMIQGWQPDNFWYGDLKVTAGRRLETKDRHKVLLGQKLAENLRKEVGDKVVFVADPEQPYEVVGICNSLDRSENYSAIVSLADGQALTGKRITGFSVRVAAGMADIDAVKQAIEALRDPRDTNARLEAFRPNRR
;
A
#
# COMPACT_ATOMS: atom_id res chain seq x y z
N MET A 1 34.76 41.34 -62.14
CA MET A 1 34.91 40.57 -60.89
C MET A 1 33.50 40.36 -60.38
N GLY A 2 32.77 39.29 -60.72
CA GLY A 2 33.06 37.88 -60.42
C GLY A 2 32.84 37.64 -58.92
N VAL A 3 31.95 36.79 -58.41
CA VAL A 3 31.20 35.65 -58.95
C VAL A 3 30.03 35.35 -57.97
N THR A 4 28.85 35.00 -58.52
CA THR A 4 27.75 34.12 -58.02
C THR A 4 26.95 34.41 -56.73
N SER A 5 25.61 34.48 -56.73
CA SER A 5 24.53 33.47 -57.04
C SER A 5 24.00 32.84 -55.73
N PHE A 6 22.73 32.54 -55.41
CA PHE A 6 21.43 32.23 -56.05
C PHE A 6 20.35 32.67 -55.02
N ALA A 7 19.24 33.40 -55.30
CA ALA A 7 17.95 32.98 -55.90
C ALA A 7 17.39 31.66 -55.29
N LEU A 8 16.14 31.45 -54.87
CA LEU A 8 14.79 32.01 -55.03
C LEU A 8 14.07 31.83 -53.66
N GLY A 9 13.05 32.57 -53.24
CA GLY A 9 12.03 33.27 -54.01
C GLY A 9 10.73 32.46 -54.05
N CYS A 10 9.62 33.14 -53.75
CA CYS A 10 8.21 32.81 -54.02
C CYS A 10 7.40 32.16 -52.87
N PHE A 11 6.18 32.60 -52.55
CA PHE A 11 5.33 33.64 -53.14
C PHE A 11 4.27 34.07 -52.11
N THR A 12 4.05 35.37 -52.04
CA THR A 12 2.89 36.02 -51.41
C THR A 12 1.73 36.01 -52.40
N VAL A 13 0.51 35.61 -52.03
CA VAL A 13 -0.73 36.08 -52.69
C VAL A 13 -1.92 36.15 -51.71
N PHE A 14 -2.33 37.39 -51.46
CA PHE A 14 -3.68 37.98 -51.38
C PHE A 14 -4.90 37.24 -50.78
N VAL A 15 -5.46 37.92 -49.75
CA VAL A 15 -6.84 38.49 -49.62
C VAL A 15 -8.06 37.60 -49.86
N GLY A 16 -8.97 37.60 -48.86
CA GLY A 16 -10.42 37.66 -49.14
C GLY A 16 -11.33 36.78 -48.30
N LEU A 17 -11.91 37.38 -47.25
CA LEU A 17 -13.23 37.16 -46.65
C LEU A 17 -14.18 36.14 -47.32
N TRP A 18 -14.68 35.14 -46.56
CA TRP A 18 -16.09 34.72 -46.37
C TRP A 18 -16.18 33.30 -45.76
N ALA A 19 -17.29 33.03 -45.04
CA ALA A 19 -17.75 31.76 -44.45
C ALA A 19 -17.14 31.38 -43.07
N VAL A 20 -17.80 31.72 -41.95
CA VAL A 20 -18.89 30.95 -41.29
C VAL A 20 -18.38 29.64 -40.67
N GLY A 21 -18.45 29.56 -39.34
CA GLY A 21 -18.57 28.27 -38.63
C GLY A 21 -17.51 27.99 -37.56
N THR A 22 -17.92 28.13 -36.29
CA THR A 22 -17.49 27.26 -35.18
C THR A 22 -15.99 27.22 -34.85
N PHE A 23 -15.46 28.33 -34.34
CA PHE A 23 -14.36 28.31 -33.38
C PHE A 23 -14.93 28.10 -31.97
N ARG A 24 -14.97 26.85 -31.53
CA ARG A 24 -14.97 26.40 -30.12
C ARG A 24 -15.07 24.88 -30.17
N THR A 25 -14.34 24.21 -29.28
CA THR A 25 -14.35 22.75 -29.05
C THR A 25 -13.24 21.95 -29.73
N VAL A 26 -11.96 22.27 -29.47
CA VAL A 26 -10.88 21.26 -29.63
C VAL A 26 -9.87 21.24 -28.47
N GLU A 27 -9.88 22.20 -27.53
CA GLU A 27 -8.96 22.21 -26.38
C GLU A 27 -9.47 21.51 -25.11
N ARG A 28 -10.59 20.78 -25.14
CA ARG A 28 -11.14 20.07 -23.97
C ARG A 28 -11.19 18.55 -24.07
N VAL A 29 -10.60 17.94 -25.10
CA VAL A 29 -10.65 16.47 -25.29
C VAL A 29 -9.36 15.78 -24.82
N VAL A 30 -8.24 16.49 -24.68
CA VAL A 30 -6.95 15.88 -24.32
C VAL A 30 -6.78 15.66 -22.80
N GLU A 31 -7.65 16.22 -21.96
CA GLU A 31 -7.53 16.12 -20.50
C GLU A 31 -8.36 14.98 -19.87
N VAL A 32 -9.25 14.34 -20.64
CA VAL A 32 -10.13 13.27 -20.12
C VAL A 32 -9.62 11.86 -20.45
N GLU A 33 -8.76 11.69 -21.47
CA GLU A 33 -8.21 10.36 -21.81
C GLU A 33 -7.14 9.85 -20.84
N ARG A 34 -6.48 10.72 -20.06
CA ARG A 34 -5.48 10.29 -19.07
C ARG A 34 -6.04 9.82 -17.74
N VAL A 35 -7.33 10.06 -17.47
CA VAL A 35 -7.98 9.61 -16.22
C VAL A 35 -8.65 8.24 -16.39
N VAL A 36 -8.92 7.81 -17.62
CA VAL A 36 -9.61 6.53 -17.92
C VAL A 36 -8.63 5.35 -18.09
N GLU A 37 -7.33 5.62 -18.22
CA GLU A 37 -6.31 4.57 -18.39
C GLU A 37 -5.88 3.89 -17.07
N VAL A 38 -6.24 4.46 -15.92
CA VAL A 38 -5.99 3.84 -14.60
C VAL A 38 -7.05 2.77 -14.25
N GLU A 39 -8.26 2.87 -14.79
CA GLU A 39 -9.35 1.93 -14.48
C GLU A 39 -9.40 0.67 -15.37
N ARG A 40 -8.79 0.66 -16.57
CA ARG A 40 -8.87 -0.49 -17.49
C ARG A 40 -7.70 -1.46 -17.48
N VAL A 41 -6.68 -1.25 -16.64
CA VAL A 41 -5.59 -2.23 -16.43
C VAL A 41 -5.97 -3.32 -15.41
N VAL A 42 -7.20 -3.29 -14.88
CA VAL A 42 -7.66 -4.25 -13.86
C VAL A 42 -8.30 -5.52 -14.46
N GLU A 43 -8.59 -5.56 -15.76
CA GLU A 43 -9.40 -6.65 -16.33
C GLU A 43 -8.62 -7.47 -17.36
N LYS A 44 -7.70 -8.29 -16.86
CA LYS A 44 -7.30 -9.61 -17.38
C LYS A 44 -6.07 -10.02 -16.59
N LEU A 45 -6.16 -11.12 -15.85
CA LEU A 45 -5.11 -12.13 -15.67
C LEU A 45 -5.63 -13.19 -14.68
N VAL A 46 -5.46 -14.44 -15.09
CA VAL A 46 -5.49 -15.71 -14.35
C VAL A 46 -5.56 -15.54 -12.83
N GLU A 47 -6.57 -16.16 -12.19
CA GLU A 47 -6.67 -16.23 -10.73
C GLU A 47 -5.31 -16.68 -10.15
N PRO A 48 -4.66 -15.87 -9.30
CA PRO A 48 -3.46 -16.33 -8.61
C PRO A 48 -3.86 -17.56 -7.77
N PRO A 49 -2.98 -18.57 -7.65
CA PRO A 49 -3.25 -19.69 -6.76
C PRO A 49 -3.58 -19.16 -5.35
N PRO A 50 -4.51 -19.80 -4.63
CA PRO A 50 -4.87 -19.37 -3.28
C PRO A 50 -3.58 -19.25 -2.45
N SER A 51 -3.37 -18.08 -1.83
CA SER A 51 -2.14 -17.84 -1.09
C SER A 51 -2.05 -18.86 0.06
N PRO A 52 -0.88 -19.46 0.30
CA PRO A 52 -0.69 -20.39 1.42
C PRO A 52 -0.99 -19.72 2.77
N SER A 53 -0.98 -18.39 2.82
CA SER A 53 -1.27 -17.61 4.02
C SER A 53 -2.61 -16.88 4.11
N TYR A 54 -3.70 -17.46 3.58
CA TYR A 54 -5.04 -16.86 3.66
C TYR A 54 -5.56 -16.57 5.09
N ALA A 55 -6.38 -15.52 5.21
CA ALA A 55 -7.12 -15.16 6.43
C ALA A 55 -8.62 -15.45 6.25
N ASP A 56 -9.25 -16.06 7.26
CA ASP A 56 -10.69 -16.36 7.23
C ASP A 56 -11.53 -15.11 7.51
N LEU A 57 -11.01 -14.21 8.34
CA LEU A 57 -11.62 -12.91 8.65
C LEU A 57 -10.57 -11.80 8.60
N VAL A 58 -10.98 -10.64 8.11
CA VAL A 58 -10.26 -9.38 8.27
C VAL A 58 -11.10 -8.50 9.21
N VAL A 59 -10.43 -7.89 10.18
CA VAL A 59 -11.04 -7.09 11.23
C VAL A 59 -10.51 -5.67 11.19
N THR A 60 -11.41 -4.71 11.19
CA THR A 60 -11.12 -3.28 11.12
C THR A 60 -11.98 -2.51 12.12
N LEU A 61 -11.68 -1.22 12.26
CA LEU A 61 -12.60 -0.31 12.93
C LEU A 61 -13.87 -0.17 12.07
N ARG A 62 -15.03 -0.32 12.70
CA ARG A 62 -16.36 -0.17 12.10
C ARG A 62 -16.53 1.26 11.59
N ASN A 63 -17.09 1.40 10.40
CA ASN A 63 -17.30 2.68 9.72
C ASN A 63 -16.00 3.44 9.37
N ALA A 64 -14.82 2.82 9.51
CA ALA A 64 -13.61 3.39 8.95
C ALA A 64 -13.71 3.35 7.42
N PRO A 65 -13.53 4.48 6.71
CA PRO A 65 -13.60 4.51 5.24
C PRO A 65 -12.59 3.56 4.58
N MET A 66 -11.40 3.44 5.18
CA MET A 66 -10.35 2.52 4.76
C MET A 66 -9.71 1.83 5.97
N VAL A 67 -9.08 0.66 5.77
CA VAL A 67 -8.33 -0.03 6.84
C VAL A 67 -7.27 0.87 7.47
N LEU A 68 -6.60 1.68 6.66
CA LEU A 68 -5.57 2.61 7.11
C LEU A 68 -6.13 3.67 8.08
N ASP A 69 -7.43 3.94 8.12
CA ASP A 69 -8.03 4.92 9.05
C ASP A 69 -8.29 4.34 10.45
N GLY A 70 -8.08 3.03 10.64
CA GLY A 70 -8.21 2.39 11.94
C GLY A 70 -7.16 2.87 12.94
N ASP A 71 -7.59 3.08 14.18
CA ASP A 71 -6.70 3.24 15.33
C ASP A 71 -7.40 2.72 16.59
N PHE A 72 -7.07 1.50 16.99
CA PHE A 72 -7.58 0.88 18.22
C PHE A 72 -6.46 0.16 18.99
N GLY A 73 -6.68 -0.06 20.28
CA GLY A 73 -5.68 -0.65 21.17
C GLY A 73 -5.49 -2.17 20.99
N ASN A 74 -4.33 -2.65 21.44
CA ASN A 74 -3.97 -4.09 21.44
C ASN A 74 -4.97 -4.98 22.20
N TYR A 75 -5.77 -4.42 23.10
CA TYR A 75 -6.82 -5.14 23.82
C TYR A 75 -7.68 -5.99 22.89
N PHE A 76 -8.13 -5.43 21.77
CA PHE A 76 -8.98 -6.13 20.81
C PHE A 76 -8.29 -7.33 20.18
N VAL A 77 -6.99 -7.22 19.89
CA VAL A 77 -6.16 -8.30 19.35
C VAL A 77 -6.01 -9.40 20.39
N GLU A 78 -5.64 -9.02 21.62
CA GLU A 78 -5.44 -9.95 22.74
C GLU A 78 -6.71 -10.71 23.11
N GLU A 79 -7.85 -10.04 23.18
CA GLU A 79 -9.14 -10.70 23.45
C GLU A 79 -9.57 -11.59 22.28
N THR A 80 -9.31 -11.18 21.03
CA THR A 80 -9.62 -12.03 19.87
C THR A 80 -8.85 -13.35 19.93
N ARG A 81 -7.58 -13.33 20.32
CA ARG A 81 -6.77 -14.57 20.49
C ARG A 81 -7.36 -15.55 21.51
N LYS A 82 -8.21 -15.08 22.43
CA LYS A 82 -8.85 -15.90 23.48
C LYS A 82 -10.19 -16.49 23.04
N ILE A 83 -10.75 -16.05 21.90
CA ILE A 83 -12.04 -16.53 21.41
C ILE A 83 -11.91 -18.00 20.99
N PRO A 84 -12.77 -18.92 21.50
CA PRO A 84 -12.79 -20.30 21.07
C PRO A 84 -12.95 -20.41 19.55
N GLY A 85 -12.07 -21.19 18.92
CA GLY A 85 -12.07 -21.36 17.46
C GLY A 85 -11.09 -20.44 16.72
N VAL A 86 -10.52 -19.42 17.35
CA VAL A 86 -9.43 -18.65 16.75
C VAL A 86 -8.13 -19.45 16.83
N ALA A 87 -7.50 -19.68 15.67
CA ALA A 87 -6.23 -20.40 15.57
C ALA A 87 -5.02 -19.44 15.55
N GLN A 88 -5.12 -18.36 14.78
CA GLN A 88 -4.06 -17.35 14.67
C GLN A 88 -4.66 -15.96 14.48
N VAL A 89 -3.96 -14.95 14.99
CA VAL A 89 -4.25 -13.54 14.73
C VAL A 89 -2.96 -12.88 14.25
N SER A 90 -3.07 -12.01 13.25
CA SER A 90 -1.96 -11.21 12.76
C SER A 90 -2.40 -9.76 12.68
N GLU A 91 -2.00 -8.99 13.68
CA GLU A 91 -2.22 -7.56 13.72
C GLU A 91 -1.17 -6.79 12.93
N GLY A 92 -1.57 -5.60 12.50
CA GLY A 92 -0.66 -4.69 11.83
C GLY A 92 -1.12 -3.25 11.93
N VAL A 93 -0.17 -2.38 11.60
CA VAL A 93 -0.43 -0.97 11.36
C VAL A 93 -0.13 -0.68 9.89
N VAL A 94 -1.08 -0.09 9.19
CA VAL A 94 -0.96 0.31 7.79
C VAL A 94 -1.14 1.80 7.68
N GLY A 95 -0.22 2.46 6.98
CA GLY A 95 -0.29 3.89 6.74
C GLY A 95 0.35 4.29 5.42
N LEU A 96 0.31 5.59 5.15
CA LEU A 96 1.03 6.20 4.04
C LEU A 96 2.18 7.03 4.60
N VAL A 97 3.36 6.86 4.02
CA VAL A 97 4.57 7.61 4.40
C VAL A 97 5.27 8.13 3.16
N HIS A 98 6.13 9.13 3.37
CA HIS A 98 6.99 9.69 2.35
C HIS A 98 8.46 9.41 2.67
N GLU A 99 9.25 9.13 1.63
CA GLU A 99 10.71 9.13 1.71
C GLU A 99 11.23 10.57 1.68
N MET A 100 12.18 10.88 2.55
CA MET A 100 13.06 12.03 2.41
C MET A 100 14.35 11.61 1.70
N ARG A 101 14.64 12.28 0.59
CA ARG A 101 15.86 12.03 -0.20
C ARG A 101 17.08 12.65 0.47
N SER A 102 18.26 12.21 0.06
CA SER A 102 19.55 12.69 0.60
C SER A 102 19.79 14.19 0.41
N ASN A 103 19.13 14.81 -0.56
CA ASN A 103 19.18 16.26 -0.78
C ASN A 103 18.17 17.05 0.07
N GLY A 104 17.45 16.39 0.99
CA GLY A 104 16.43 16.99 1.84
C GLY A 104 15.04 17.12 1.19
N ASN A 105 14.90 16.78 -0.11
CA ASN A 105 13.60 16.85 -0.77
C ASN A 105 12.72 15.66 -0.37
N VAL A 106 11.43 15.91 -0.23
CA VAL A 106 10.43 14.87 -0.01
C VAL A 106 10.06 14.24 -1.35
N ASN A 107 9.89 12.92 -1.38
CA ASN A 107 9.26 12.24 -2.50
C ASN A 107 7.75 12.52 -2.48
N ASP A 108 7.24 13.22 -3.49
CA ASP A 108 5.84 13.66 -3.56
C ASP A 108 4.84 12.49 -3.62
N THR A 109 5.29 11.30 -4.05
CA THR A 109 4.44 10.11 -4.09
C THR A 109 4.56 9.34 -2.77
N PRO A 110 3.51 9.31 -1.92
CA PRO A 110 3.52 8.47 -0.74
C PRO A 110 3.46 6.99 -1.15
N PHE A 111 3.96 6.14 -0.27
CA PHE A 111 3.82 4.69 -0.41
C PHE A 111 3.32 4.09 0.90
N MET A 112 2.78 2.88 0.79
CA MET A 112 2.23 2.18 1.94
C MET A 112 3.35 1.68 2.83
N ILE A 113 3.20 1.88 4.14
CA ILE A 113 4.02 1.20 5.14
C ILE A 113 3.14 0.25 5.95
N GLN A 114 3.70 -0.91 6.26
CA GLN A 114 3.06 -1.92 7.07
C GLN A 114 3.99 -2.31 8.21
N GLY A 115 3.54 -2.12 9.45
CA GLY A 115 4.23 -2.62 10.64
C GLY A 115 3.66 -3.96 11.04
N TRP A 116 4.48 -5.02 11.05
CA TRP A 116 4.07 -6.38 11.36
C TRP A 116 4.80 -6.95 12.56
N GLN A 117 4.14 -7.88 13.26
CA GLN A 117 4.81 -8.75 14.23
C GLN A 117 5.64 -9.83 13.52
N PRO A 118 6.72 -10.34 14.13
CA PRO A 118 7.53 -11.42 13.54
C PRO A 118 6.78 -12.73 13.29
N ASP A 119 5.73 -13.00 14.07
CA ASP A 119 4.87 -14.18 13.93
C ASP A 119 3.68 -13.95 12.98
N ASN A 120 3.65 -12.81 12.29
CA ASN A 120 2.63 -12.49 11.31
C ASN A 120 2.65 -13.53 10.18
N PHE A 121 1.52 -14.22 9.99
CA PHE A 121 1.45 -15.31 9.03
C PHE A 121 1.55 -14.85 7.58
N TRP A 122 1.34 -13.56 7.29
CA TRP A 122 1.52 -12.98 5.95
C TRP A 122 2.97 -13.06 5.47
N TYR A 123 3.97 -13.19 6.37
CA TYR A 123 5.35 -13.50 5.97
C TYR A 123 5.48 -14.81 5.18
N GLY A 124 4.53 -15.75 5.33
CA GLY A 124 4.50 -17.00 4.58
C GLY A 124 4.37 -16.79 3.07
N ASP A 125 3.66 -15.74 2.64
CA ASP A 125 3.43 -15.42 1.23
C ASP A 125 4.57 -14.59 0.62
N LEU A 126 5.43 -14.00 1.45
CA LEU A 126 6.55 -13.20 0.99
C LEU A 126 7.71 -14.07 0.51
N LYS A 127 8.02 -13.96 -0.78
CA LYS A 127 9.25 -14.47 -1.36
C LYS A 127 10.33 -13.40 -1.28
N VAL A 128 11.29 -13.57 -0.37
CA VAL A 128 12.49 -12.71 -0.33
C VAL A 128 13.34 -12.99 -1.58
N THR A 129 13.53 -11.98 -2.41
CA THR A 129 14.32 -12.06 -3.65
C THR A 129 15.76 -11.61 -3.44
N ALA A 130 16.02 -10.79 -2.42
CA ALA A 130 17.35 -10.40 -1.98
C ALA A 130 17.38 -10.14 -0.46
N GLY A 131 18.51 -10.41 0.18
CA GLY A 131 18.70 -10.17 1.62
C GLY A 131 17.98 -11.18 2.51
N ARG A 132 17.32 -10.70 3.58
CA ARG A 132 16.67 -11.53 4.60
C ARG A 132 15.30 -10.96 5.01
N ARG A 133 14.51 -11.79 5.71
CA ARG A 133 13.30 -11.35 6.40
C ARG A 133 13.64 -10.52 7.64
N LEU A 134 12.66 -9.76 8.13
CA LEU A 134 12.74 -9.10 9.42
C LEU A 134 12.81 -10.14 10.56
N GLU A 135 13.63 -9.84 11.55
CA GLU A 135 13.79 -10.63 12.77
C GLU A 135 13.14 -9.90 13.96
N THR A 136 12.79 -10.64 15.03
CA THR A 136 12.13 -10.07 16.22
C THR A 136 12.84 -8.89 16.86
N LYS A 137 14.17 -8.85 16.77
CA LYS A 137 15.01 -7.78 17.34
C LYS A 137 15.26 -6.61 16.39
N ASP A 138 14.82 -6.72 15.13
CA ASP A 138 15.06 -5.67 14.15
C ASP A 138 14.28 -4.42 14.52
N ARG A 139 15.02 -3.31 14.58
CA ARG A 139 14.50 -1.95 14.70
C ARG A 139 15.19 -1.08 13.67
N HIS A 140 14.46 -0.13 13.10
CA HIS A 140 14.95 0.71 12.00
C HIS A 140 15.49 -0.13 10.83
N LYS A 141 14.81 -1.25 10.55
CA LYS A 141 15.05 -2.11 9.40
C LYS A 141 13.78 -2.15 8.56
N VAL A 142 13.95 -2.23 7.25
CA VAL A 142 12.84 -2.26 6.30
C VAL A 142 13.04 -3.38 5.29
N LEU A 143 11.95 -4.08 5.01
CA LEU A 143 11.81 -4.98 3.88
C LEU A 143 11.01 -4.23 2.81
N LEU A 144 11.53 -4.11 1.60
CA LEU A 144 10.84 -3.40 0.51
C LEU A 144 10.18 -4.38 -0.45
N GLY A 145 8.94 -4.08 -0.84
CA GLY A 145 8.32 -4.71 -1.99
C GLY A 145 9.13 -4.43 -3.25
N GLN A 146 9.21 -5.40 -4.16
CA GLN A 146 10.08 -5.32 -5.34
C GLN A 146 9.84 -4.05 -6.18
N LYS A 147 8.58 -3.66 -6.38
CA LYS A 147 8.24 -2.45 -7.16
C LYS A 147 8.56 -1.17 -6.42
N LEU A 148 8.41 -1.15 -5.09
CA LEU A 148 8.84 -0.02 -4.29
C LEU A 148 10.37 0.15 -4.32
N ALA A 149 11.13 -0.93 -4.18
CA ALA A 149 12.59 -0.91 -4.26
C ALA A 149 13.07 -0.36 -5.62
N GLU A 150 12.46 -0.82 -6.73
CA GLU A 150 12.71 -0.30 -8.08
C GLU A 150 12.41 1.21 -8.18
N ASN A 151 11.27 1.66 -7.64
CA ASN A 151 10.85 3.06 -7.68
C ASN A 151 11.75 3.99 -6.85
N LEU A 152 12.15 3.55 -5.65
CA LEU A 152 13.04 4.30 -4.77
C LEU A 152 14.52 4.16 -5.16
N ARG A 153 14.83 3.25 -6.11
CA ARG A 153 16.19 2.87 -6.52
C ARG A 153 17.04 2.46 -5.32
N LYS A 154 16.52 1.53 -4.52
CA LYS A 154 17.16 1.01 -3.31
C LYS A 154 17.45 -0.47 -3.43
N GLU A 155 18.59 -0.85 -2.90
CA GLU A 155 19.05 -2.24 -2.78
C GLU A 155 19.25 -2.62 -1.31
N VAL A 156 19.54 -3.90 -1.04
CA VAL A 156 19.85 -4.37 0.32
C VAL A 156 21.13 -3.68 0.81
N GLY A 157 21.08 -3.16 2.04
CA GLY A 157 22.15 -2.36 2.66
C GLY A 157 21.97 -0.85 2.49
N ASP A 158 21.11 -0.40 1.56
CA ASP A 158 20.78 1.02 1.44
C ASP A 158 19.94 1.51 2.62
N LYS A 159 19.83 2.83 2.72
CA LYS A 159 19.01 3.51 3.73
C LYS A 159 17.81 4.21 3.10
N VAL A 160 16.66 4.07 3.76
CA VAL A 160 15.43 4.83 3.53
C VAL A 160 15.26 5.77 4.72
N VAL A 161 15.10 7.06 4.46
CA VAL A 161 14.78 8.04 5.51
C VAL A 161 13.31 8.40 5.34
N PHE A 162 12.52 8.22 6.40
CA PHE A 162 11.11 8.59 6.37
C PHE A 162 10.94 10.03 6.86
N VAL A 163 10.03 10.78 6.26
CA VAL A 163 9.75 12.17 6.68
C VAL A 163 9.27 12.23 8.14
N ALA A 164 8.54 11.21 8.60
CA ALA A 164 8.06 11.13 9.97
C ALA A 164 9.18 10.89 11.01
N ASP A 165 10.34 10.40 10.58
CA ASP A 165 11.50 10.11 11.43
C ASP A 165 12.79 10.44 10.68
N PRO A 166 13.09 11.73 10.46
CA PRO A 166 14.17 12.17 9.58
C PRO A 166 15.57 11.89 10.14
N GLU A 167 15.67 11.65 11.45
CA GLU A 167 16.94 11.42 12.16
C GLU A 167 17.34 9.94 12.21
N GLN A 168 16.38 9.01 12.02
CA GLN A 168 16.62 7.57 12.08
C GLN A 168 16.45 6.93 10.69
N PRO A 169 17.54 6.73 9.92
CA PRO A 169 17.46 6.01 8.66
C PRO A 169 17.19 4.52 8.88
N TYR A 170 16.33 3.96 8.04
CA TYR A 170 15.98 2.55 8.03
C TYR A 170 16.85 1.80 7.02
N GLU A 171 17.56 0.78 7.48
CA GLU A 171 18.37 -0.07 6.57
C GLU A 171 17.47 -1.07 5.84
N VAL A 172 17.62 -1.15 4.52
CA VAL A 172 16.97 -2.14 3.68
C VAL A 172 17.63 -3.49 3.93
N VAL A 173 16.96 -4.38 4.66
CA VAL A 173 17.51 -5.72 4.98
C VAL A 173 17.09 -6.78 3.98
N GLY A 174 16.09 -6.47 3.15
CA GLY A 174 15.65 -7.37 2.10
C GLY A 174 14.73 -6.71 1.09
N ILE A 175 14.56 -7.39 -0.03
CA ILE A 175 13.56 -7.10 -1.05
C ILE A 175 12.68 -8.32 -1.18
N CYS A 176 11.37 -8.14 -1.20
CA CYS A 176 10.41 -9.23 -1.33
C CYS A 176 9.47 -9.04 -2.52
N ASN A 177 9.01 -10.17 -3.04
CA ASN A 177 7.92 -10.25 -4.00
C ASN A 177 6.76 -11.02 -3.36
N SER A 178 5.54 -10.55 -3.57
CA SER A 178 4.31 -11.18 -3.13
C SER A 178 3.34 -11.40 -4.28
N LEU A 179 2.42 -12.34 -4.12
CA LEU A 179 1.27 -12.48 -5.00
C LEU A 179 0.27 -11.33 -4.81
N ASP A 180 0.25 -10.70 -3.63
CA ASP A 180 -0.51 -9.47 -3.43
C ASP A 180 0.22 -8.29 -4.07
N ARG A 181 -0.46 -7.65 -5.03
CA ARG A 181 0.09 -6.48 -5.73
C ARG A 181 0.42 -5.34 -4.78
N SER A 182 -0.37 -5.13 -3.73
CA SER A 182 -0.16 -4.03 -2.79
C SER A 182 1.15 -4.17 -2.01
N GLU A 183 1.52 -5.38 -1.60
CA GLU A 183 2.75 -5.67 -0.88
C GLU A 183 4.00 -5.41 -1.72
N ASN A 184 3.91 -5.55 -3.05
CA ASN A 184 5.01 -5.20 -3.95
C ASN A 184 5.30 -3.70 -4.02
N TYR A 185 4.33 -2.84 -3.64
CA TYR A 185 4.47 -1.39 -3.57
C TYR A 185 4.57 -0.86 -2.12
N SER A 186 4.71 -1.74 -1.13
CA SER A 186 4.79 -1.35 0.29
C SER A 186 6.19 -1.53 0.87
N ALA A 187 6.42 -0.81 1.97
CA ALA A 187 7.51 -1.05 2.90
C ALA A 187 6.97 -1.83 4.10
N ILE A 188 7.70 -2.85 4.55
CA ILE A 188 7.36 -3.64 5.73
C ILE A 188 8.43 -3.39 6.79
N VAL A 189 7.99 -3.04 7.99
CA VAL A 189 8.84 -2.76 9.16
C VAL A 189 8.33 -3.54 10.37
N SER A 190 9.05 -3.49 11.50
CA SER A 190 8.53 -4.02 12.77
C SER A 190 7.23 -3.29 13.15
N LEU A 191 6.32 -3.96 13.87
CA LEU A 191 5.08 -3.32 14.34
C LEU A 191 5.37 -2.04 15.11
N ALA A 192 6.36 -2.06 16.01
CA ALA A 192 6.76 -0.90 16.80
C ALA A 192 7.21 0.28 15.93
N ASP A 193 7.99 0.02 14.87
CA ASP A 193 8.43 1.09 13.97
C ASP A 193 7.28 1.61 13.10
N GLY A 194 6.39 0.71 12.64
CA GLY A 194 5.19 1.13 11.91
C GLY A 194 4.28 2.02 12.76
N GLN A 195 4.15 1.71 14.05
CA GLN A 195 3.38 2.52 15.00
C GLN A 195 4.03 3.90 15.19
N ALA A 196 5.36 3.96 15.33
CA ALA A 196 6.09 5.21 15.43
C ALA A 196 5.95 6.08 14.17
N LEU A 197 6.08 5.48 12.99
CA LEU A 197 6.03 6.20 11.70
C LEU A 197 4.63 6.70 11.33
N THR A 198 3.58 6.02 11.80
CA THR A 198 2.19 6.38 11.49
C THR A 198 1.47 7.12 12.61
N GLY A 199 2.00 7.06 13.83
CA GLY A 199 1.34 7.56 15.04
C GLY A 199 0.11 6.75 15.48
N LYS A 200 -0.15 5.59 14.86
CA LYS A 200 -1.34 4.76 15.11
C LYS A 200 -0.98 3.54 15.94
N ARG A 201 -1.95 3.00 16.69
CA ARG A 201 -1.76 1.76 17.48
C ARG A 201 -1.92 0.53 16.60
N ILE A 202 -3.15 0.18 16.23
CA ILE A 202 -3.48 -0.92 15.32
C ILE A 202 -4.53 -0.41 14.33
N THR A 203 -4.32 -0.65 13.05
CA THR A 203 -5.25 -0.24 11.99
C THR A 203 -6.21 -1.37 11.61
N GLY A 204 -5.76 -2.61 11.75
CA GLY A 204 -6.53 -3.81 11.47
C GLY A 204 -5.78 -5.07 11.88
N PHE A 205 -6.47 -6.20 11.86
CA PHE A 205 -5.85 -7.51 12.04
C PHE A 205 -6.58 -8.58 11.25
N SER A 206 -5.86 -9.63 10.90
CA SER A 206 -6.37 -10.80 10.20
C SER A 206 -6.49 -11.97 11.15
N VAL A 207 -7.50 -12.82 10.96
CA VAL A 207 -7.78 -13.97 11.82
C VAL A 207 -7.87 -15.23 10.97
N ARG A 208 -7.23 -16.30 11.46
CA ARG A 208 -7.47 -17.67 11.00
C ARG A 208 -8.28 -18.42 12.03
N VAL A 209 -9.26 -19.16 11.53
CA VAL A 209 -10.16 -19.99 12.33
C VAL A 209 -9.67 -21.43 12.28
N ALA A 210 -9.73 -22.14 13.40
CA ALA A 210 -9.31 -23.53 13.50
C ALA A 210 -10.17 -24.42 12.59
N ALA A 211 -9.50 -25.20 11.72
CA ALA A 211 -10.15 -26.06 10.76
C ALA A 211 -11.10 -27.07 11.44
N GLY A 212 -12.31 -27.23 10.90
CA GLY A 212 -13.27 -28.27 11.27
C GLY A 212 -13.94 -28.12 12.64
N MET A 213 -13.62 -27.07 13.42
CA MET A 213 -14.12 -26.93 14.81
C MET A 213 -14.93 -25.66 15.07
N ALA A 214 -14.86 -24.65 14.21
CA ALA A 214 -15.38 -23.34 14.53
C ALA A 214 -16.32 -22.80 13.45
N ASP A 215 -17.50 -22.38 13.92
CA ASP A 215 -18.42 -21.56 13.16
C ASP A 215 -17.78 -20.18 12.98
N ILE A 216 -17.33 -19.89 11.75
CA ILE A 216 -16.70 -18.62 11.39
C ILE A 216 -17.63 -17.44 11.71
N ASP A 217 -18.95 -17.61 11.58
CA ASP A 217 -19.91 -16.55 11.89
C ASP A 217 -20.04 -16.33 13.40
N ALA A 218 -19.92 -17.39 14.22
CA ALA A 218 -19.83 -17.26 15.66
C ALA A 218 -18.54 -16.52 16.10
N VAL A 219 -17.39 -16.84 15.49
CA VAL A 219 -16.13 -16.13 15.75
C VAL A 219 -16.25 -14.66 15.35
N LYS A 220 -16.80 -14.37 14.17
CA LYS A 220 -17.08 -13.00 13.70
C LYS A 220 -17.95 -12.23 14.70
N GLN A 221 -19.06 -12.81 15.14
CA GLN A 221 -19.95 -12.18 16.12
C GLN A 221 -19.26 -11.91 17.45
N ALA A 222 -18.45 -12.85 17.94
CA ALA A 222 -17.68 -12.69 19.17
C ALA A 222 -16.67 -11.54 19.07
N ILE A 223 -15.95 -11.42 17.94
CA ILE A 223 -15.02 -10.31 17.68
C ILE A 223 -15.76 -8.97 17.68
N GLU A 224 -16.89 -8.87 16.99
CA GLU A 224 -17.67 -7.62 16.89
C GLU A 224 -18.34 -7.22 18.22
N ALA A 225 -18.54 -8.18 19.12
CA ALA A 225 -19.05 -7.95 20.46
C ALA A 225 -18.00 -7.41 21.44
N LEU A 226 -16.70 -7.51 21.13
CA LEU A 226 -15.62 -7.02 22.00
C LEU A 226 -15.74 -5.52 22.29
N ARG A 227 -15.41 -5.12 23.53
CA ARG A 227 -15.39 -3.73 23.99
C ARG A 227 -14.15 -3.48 24.82
N ASP A 228 -13.30 -2.54 24.41
CA ASP A 228 -12.17 -2.10 25.22
C ASP A 228 -12.64 -1.03 26.23
N PRO A 229 -12.50 -1.25 27.55
CA PRO A 229 -12.84 -0.23 28.54
C PRO A 229 -12.00 1.05 28.43
N ARG A 230 -10.83 0.99 27.77
CA ARG A 230 -9.94 2.14 27.53
C ARG A 230 -10.17 2.81 26.18
N ASP A 231 -10.90 2.17 25.28
CA ASP A 231 -11.23 2.67 23.95
C ASP A 231 -12.75 2.56 23.71
N THR A 232 -13.50 3.33 24.50
CA THR A 232 -14.95 3.15 24.66
C THR A 232 -15.75 3.42 23.40
N ASN A 233 -15.18 4.13 22.43
CA ASN A 233 -15.79 4.46 21.15
C ASN A 233 -15.38 3.49 20.03
N ALA A 234 -14.27 2.76 20.16
CA ALA A 234 -13.86 1.79 19.15
C ALA A 234 -14.88 0.64 19.04
N ARG A 235 -15.33 0.39 17.82
CA ARG A 235 -16.20 -0.74 17.48
C ARG A 235 -15.55 -1.49 16.33
N LEU A 236 -15.49 -2.80 16.43
CA LEU A 236 -14.93 -3.62 15.37
C LEU A 236 -16.00 -4.04 14.36
N GLU A 237 -15.53 -4.27 13.15
CA GLU A 237 -16.24 -4.94 12.08
C GLU A 237 -15.34 -6.03 11.51
N ALA A 238 -15.89 -7.24 11.38
CA ALA A 238 -15.19 -8.39 10.85
C ALA A 238 -15.89 -8.86 9.59
N PHE A 239 -15.15 -9.06 8.51
CA PHE A 239 -15.69 -9.54 7.24
C PHE A 239 -14.80 -10.63 6.65
N ARG A 240 -15.42 -11.50 5.86
CA ARG A 240 -14.67 -12.49 5.09
C ARG A 240 -14.05 -11.78 3.87
N PRO A 241 -12.73 -11.85 3.66
CA PRO A 241 -12.14 -11.30 2.46
C PRO A 241 -12.77 -11.99 1.24
N ASN A 242 -13.14 -11.22 0.21
CA ASN A 242 -13.75 -11.79 -1.00
C ASN A 242 -12.79 -12.81 -1.60
N ARG A 243 -13.22 -14.07 -1.70
CA ARG A 243 -12.58 -15.08 -2.55
C ARG A 243 -12.90 -14.70 -3.99
N ARG A 244 -12.02 -13.94 -4.62
CA ARG A 244 -12.08 -13.69 -6.06
C ARG A 244 -11.07 -14.57 -6.76
#